data_AF-A0A5K1GRA0-F1
#
_entry.id   AF-A0A5K1GRA0-F1
#
_cell.length_a   1.000
_cell.length_b   1.000
_cell.length_c   1.000
_cell.angle_alpha   90.00
_cell.angle_beta   90.00
_cell.angle_gamma   90.00
#
_symmetry.space_group_name_H-M   'P 1'
#
loop_
_entity.id
_entity.type
_entity.pdbx_description
1 polymer ?
#
loop_
_entity_poly.entity_id
_entity_poly.type
_entity_poly.pdbx_seq_one_letter_code
_entity_poly.pdbx_strand_id
1 'polypeptide(L)' 'VLCTVTLGAPSDAQRLESLVGPPTKRFMLHYSFPPFSINEIGKQGGLNRREVGH' A
#
# COMPACT_ATOMS: atom_id res chain seq x y z
N VAL A 1 -0.86 -11.31 -11.21
CA VAL A 1 -1.12 -10.19 -10.28
C VAL A 1 -2.60 -9.90 -10.31
N LEU A 2 -3.26 -9.92 -9.15
CA LEU A 2 -4.66 -9.50 -9.00
C LEU A 2 -4.66 -8.03 -8.56
N CYS A 3 -5.55 -7.22 -9.13
CA CYS A 3 -5.70 -5.81 -8.75
C CYS A 3 -7.18 -5.49 -8.56
N THR A 4 -7.49 -4.71 -7.52
CA THR A 4 -8.82 -4.17 -7.25
C THR A 4 -8.68 -2.67 -7.07
N VAL A 5 -9.61 -1.91 -7.63
CA VAL A 5 -9.63 -0.46 -7.53
C VAL A 5 -10.85 -0.03 -6.72
N THR A 6 -10.63 0.86 -5.76
CA THR A 6 -11.68 1.47 -4.95
C THR A 6 -11.71 2.96 -5.22
N LEU A 7 -12.87 3.51 -5.58
CA LEU A 7 -13.08 4.94 -5.74
C LEU A 7 -13.78 5.48 -4.49
N GLY A 8 -13.10 6.34 -3.75
CA GLY A 8 -13.61 7.01 -2.55
C GLY A 8 -13.97 8.47 -2.80
N ALA A 9 -14.60 9.10 -1.79
CA ALA A 9 -14.85 10.53 -1.79
C ALA A 9 -13.53 11.31 -1.60
N PRO A 10 -13.48 12.62 -1.92
CA PRO A 10 -12.28 13.43 -1.70
C PRO A 10 -11.81 13.47 -0.23
N SER A 11 -12.72 13.24 0.71
CA SER A 11 -12.44 13.12 2.16
C SER A 11 -11.62 11.87 2.51
N ASP A 12 -11.67 10.83 1.69
CA ASP A 12 -10.99 9.56 1.93
C ASP A 12 -9.52 9.59 1.48
N ALA A 13 -9.06 10.74 0.96
CA ALA A 13 -7.66 10.95 0.63
C ALA A 13 -6.78 10.82 1.89
N GLN A 14 -5.63 10.17 1.74
CA GLN A 14 -4.72 9.93 2.85
C GLN A 14 -4.13 11.27 3.28
N ARG A 15 -4.29 11.62 4.56
CA ARG A 15 -3.58 12.76 5.16
C ARG A 15 -2.15 12.33 5.49
N LEU A 16 -1.17 13.09 5.01
CA LEU A 16 0.23 12.90 5.36
C LEU A 16 0.71 14.08 6.18
N GLU A 17 1.13 13.79 7.40
CA GLU A 17 1.82 14.75 8.26
C GLU A 17 3.32 14.62 7.99
N SER A 18 3.75 15.19 6.86
CA SER A 18 5.15 15.18 6.42
C SER A 18 5.73 16.59 6.50
N LEU A 19 7.00 16.69 6.89
CA LEU A 19 7.71 17.98 6.98
C LEU A 19 7.82 18.67 5.60
N VAL A 20 7.79 17.88 4.52
CA VAL A 20 7.89 18.32 3.14
C VAL A 20 6.88 17.55 2.30
N GLY A 21 6.16 18.25 1.41
CA GLY A 21 5.24 17.66 0.45
C GLY A 21 3.78 18.07 0.63
N PRO A 22 2.88 17.60 -0.26
CA PRO A 22 1.47 17.90 -0.15
C PRO A 22 0.85 17.25 1.10
N PRO A 23 -0.05 17.94 1.82
CA PRO A 23 -0.64 17.43 3.06
C PRO A 23 -1.61 16.27 2.84
N THR A 24 -2.04 16.03 1.59
CA THR A 24 -2.96 14.97 1.22
C THR A 24 -2.49 14.22 -0.01
N LYS A 25 -2.65 12.90 -0.01
CA LYS A 25 -2.36 11.99 -1.13
C LYS A 25 -3.65 11.37 -1.62
N ARG A 26 -4.05 11.75 -2.83
CA ARG A 26 -5.29 11.29 -3.48
C ARG A 26 -5.16 9.91 -4.12
N PHE A 27 -3.94 9.49 -4.46
CA PHE A 27 -3.68 8.21 -5.11
C PHE A 27 -2.92 7.30 -4.15
N MET A 28 -3.54 6.17 -3.79
CA MET A 28 -2.94 5.16 -2.91
C MET A 28 -2.75 3.87 -3.71
N LEU A 29 -1.58 3.27 -3.56
CA LEU A 29 -1.27 1.95 -4.12
C LEU A 29 -0.75 1.10 -2.97
N HIS A 30 -1.46 0.02 -2.68
CA HIS A 30 -1.06 -0.98 -1.70
C HIS A 30 -0.62 -2.21 -2.46
N TYR A 31 0.68 -2.49 -2.45
CA TYR A 31 1.24 -3.72 -2.98
C TYR A 31 1.42 -4.72 -1.84
N SER A 32 1.05 -5.98 -2.08
CA SER A 32 1.18 -7.06 -1.10
C SER A 32 1.75 -8.27 -1.78
N PHE A 33 2.77 -8.87 -1.16
CA PHE A 33 3.46 -10.03 -1.68
C PHE A 33 3.43 -11.18 -0.65
N PRO A 34 2.31 -11.91 -0.60
CA PRO A 34 2.18 -13.00 0.36
C PRO A 34 3.12 -14.17 -0.02
N PRO A 35 3.66 -14.91 0.98
CA PRO A 35 4.70 -15.92 0.78
C PRO A 35 4.24 -17.11 -0.08
N PHE A 36 2.93 -17.38 -0.11
CA PHE A 36 2.37 -18.40 -1.00
C PHE A 36 2.57 -18.06 -2.49
N SER A 37 2.83 -16.79 -2.85
CA SER A 37 3.06 -16.38 -4.25
C SER A 37 4.31 -17.03 -4.86
N ILE A 38 5.23 -17.50 -4.02
CA ILE A 38 6.45 -18.24 -4.39
C ILE A 38 6.45 -19.68 -3.86
N ASN A 39 5.30 -20.19 -3.39
CA ASN A 39 5.15 -21.52 -2.77
C ASN A 39 6.03 -21.73 -1.52
N GLU A 40 6.29 -20.67 -0.75
CA GLU A 40 7.03 -20.78 0.51
C GLU A 40 6.13 -20.53 1.73
N ILE A 41 6.57 -21.02 2.89
CA ILE A 41 5.97 -20.69 4.19
C ILE A 41 6.72 -19.48 4.75
N GLY A 42 5.98 -18.42 5.08
CA GLY A 42 6.57 -17.19 5.60
C GLY A 42 5.66 -16.50 6.59
N LYS A 43 6.22 -15.54 7.34
CA LYS A 43 5.44 -14.75 8.28
C LYS A 43 4.50 -13.83 7.51
N GLN A 44 3.21 -13.96 7.77
CA GLN A 44 2.21 -13.02 7.29
C GLN A 44 2.06 -11.91 8.34
N GLY A 45 2.56 -10.71 8.05
CA GLY A 45 2.36 -9.54 8.91
C GLY A 45 3.41 -8.45 8.78
N GLY A 46 2.97 -7.20 8.97
CA GLY A 46 3.77 -5.99 8.81
C GLY A 46 4.01 -5.63 7.33
N LEU A 47 4.21 -4.36 7.04
CA LEU A 47 4.64 -3.93 5.70
C LEU A 47 6.14 -4.16 5.55
N ASN A 48 6.55 -4.93 4.55
CA ASN A 48 7.96 -5.08 4.20
C ASN A 48 8.45 -3.86 3.41
N ARG A 49 9.71 -3.44 3.61
CA ARG A 49 10.32 -2.35 2.82
C ARG A 49 10.32 -2.65 1.32
N ARG A 50 10.42 -3.93 0.95
CA ARG A 50 10.29 -4.37 -0.46
C ARG A 50 8.88 -4.15 -0.98
N GLU A 51 7.86 -4.43 -0.18
CA GLU A 51 6.46 -4.23 -0.58
C GLU A 51 6.07 -2.75 -0.65
N VAL A 52 6.67 -1.89 0.18
CA VAL A 52 6.44 -0.43 0.14
C VAL A 52 7.16 0.24 -1.04
N GLY A 53 8.29 -0.32 -1.46
CA GLY A 53 9.08 0.20 -2.59
C GLY A 53 8.57 -0.25 -3.97
N HIS A 54 7.87 -1.39 -4.02
CA HIS A 54 7.19 -1.89 -5.23
C HIS A 54 5.83 -1.21 -5.41
#